data_AF-A0A9P0Q3A9-F1
#
_entry.id   AF-A0A9P0Q3A9-F1
#
_cell.length_a   1.000
_cell.length_b   1.000
_cell.length_c   1.000
_cell.angle_alpha   90.00
_cell.angle_beta   90.00
_cell.angle_gamma   90.00
#
_symmetry.space_group_name_H-M   'P 1'
#
loop_
_entity.id
_entity.type
_entity.pdbx_description
1 polymer ?
#
loop_
_entity_poly.entity_id
_entity_poly.type
_entity_poly.pdbx_seq_one_letter_code
_entity_poly.pdbx_strand_id
1 'polypeptide(L)'
;MISRKDNLLVRPWEERKYLHHRQKVKSALPAIDNRPPPFRAHVAIKWKKHQKEIERCSQIERENFILWQKMNDLAKTSRIDNVWKTPQPNFLNRVAMYELIDDHIPDIEELLKLDLEETDDEEPARSRKSSCYACNSKRDVEVVKAQFHQH
;
A
#
# COMPACT_ATOMS: atom_id res chain seq x y z
N MET A 1 -22.14 -93.09 -23.25
CA MET A 1 -22.13 -93.09 -21.77
C MET A 1 -20.68 -93.05 -21.32
N ILE A 2 -20.33 -92.17 -20.38
CA ILE A 2 -18.97 -92.12 -19.81
C ILE A 2 -18.69 -93.43 -19.08
N SER A 3 -17.54 -94.05 -19.38
CA SER A 3 -17.16 -95.33 -18.77
C SER A 3 -17.04 -95.19 -17.26
N ARG A 4 -17.35 -96.26 -16.50
CA ARG A 4 -17.20 -96.28 -15.03
C ARG A 4 -15.76 -95.92 -14.62
N LYS A 5 -14.78 -96.33 -15.43
CA LYS A 5 -13.36 -95.98 -15.26
C LYS A 5 -13.12 -94.48 -15.39
N ASP A 6 -13.70 -93.84 -16.39
CA ASP A 6 -13.54 -92.39 -16.64
C ASP A 6 -14.25 -91.58 -15.55
N ASN A 7 -15.39 -92.07 -15.07
CA ASN A 7 -16.13 -91.47 -13.96
C ASN A 7 -15.29 -91.43 -12.66
N LEU A 8 -14.54 -92.50 -12.37
CA LEU A 8 -13.73 -92.62 -11.15
C LEU A 8 -12.37 -91.95 -11.28
N LEU A 9 -11.71 -92.07 -12.44
CA LEU A 9 -10.32 -91.66 -12.62
C LEU A 9 -10.16 -90.28 -13.25
N VAL A 10 -11.13 -89.79 -14.03
CA VAL A 10 -10.98 -88.56 -14.83
C VAL A 10 -11.84 -87.43 -14.25
N ARG A 11 -13.13 -87.69 -13.96
CA ARG A 11 -14.05 -86.65 -13.47
C ARG A 11 -13.59 -85.89 -12.22
N PRO A 12 -13.01 -86.52 -11.17
CA PRO A 12 -12.57 -85.78 -10.00
C PRO A 12 -11.48 -84.75 -10.30
N TRP A 13 -10.62 -85.04 -11.28
CA TRP A 13 -9.56 -84.13 -11.71
C TRP A 13 -10.11 -83.00 -12.58
N GLU A 14 -11.06 -83.29 -13.47
CA GLU A 14 -11.76 -82.29 -14.26
C GLU A 14 -12.55 -81.33 -13.37
N GLU A 15 -13.25 -81.86 -12.36
CA GLU A 15 -13.99 -81.08 -11.39
C GLU A 15 -13.06 -80.19 -10.57
N ARG A 16 -11.94 -80.72 -10.08
CA ARG A 16 -10.92 -79.91 -9.37
C ARG A 16 -10.34 -78.82 -10.26
N LYS A 17 -10.03 -79.12 -11.52
CA LYS A 17 -9.53 -78.14 -12.50
C LYS A 17 -10.56 -77.05 -12.77
N TYR A 18 -11.83 -77.43 -12.91
CA TYR A 18 -12.94 -76.51 -13.11
C TYR A 18 -13.17 -75.61 -11.88
N LEU A 19 -13.18 -76.17 -10.67
CA LEU A 19 -13.30 -75.41 -9.43
C LEU A 19 -12.14 -74.41 -9.27
N HIS A 20 -10.92 -74.84 -9.55
CA HIS A 20 -9.74 -73.99 -9.51
C HIS A 20 -9.80 -72.86 -10.57
N HIS A 21 -10.21 -73.17 -11.80
CA HIS A 21 -10.45 -72.16 -12.83
C HIS A 21 -11.52 -71.15 -12.38
N ARG A 22 -12.65 -71.63 -11.86
CA ARG A 22 -13.72 -70.78 -11.33
C ARG A 22 -13.25 -69.89 -10.18
N GLN A 23 -12.41 -70.40 -9.28
CA GLN A 23 -11.79 -69.59 -8.22
C GLN A 23 -10.93 -68.48 -8.80
N LYS A 24 -10.06 -68.79 -9.78
CA LYS A 24 -9.22 -67.80 -10.47
C LYS A 24 -10.03 -66.72 -11.19
N VAL A 25 -11.12 -67.12 -11.86
CA VAL A 25 -12.03 -66.17 -12.52
C VAL A 25 -12.73 -65.29 -11.50
N LYS A 26 -13.19 -65.85 -10.37
CA LYS A 26 -13.84 -65.08 -9.30
C LYS A 26 -12.88 -64.12 -8.60
N SER A 27 -11.61 -64.50 -8.43
CA SER A 27 -10.59 -63.66 -7.80
C SER A 27 -9.88 -62.73 -8.80
N ALA A 28 -10.24 -62.76 -10.08
CA ALA A 28 -9.61 -61.93 -11.08
C ALA A 28 -9.94 -60.45 -10.81
N LEU A 29 -8.90 -59.65 -10.62
CA LEU A 29 -8.98 -58.20 -10.53
C LEU A 29 -8.88 -57.58 -11.93
N PRO A 30 -9.37 -56.35 -12.14
CA PRO A 30 -9.17 -55.64 -13.39
C PRO A 30 -7.67 -55.52 -13.70
N ALA A 31 -7.30 -55.71 -14.97
CA ALA A 31 -5.91 -55.64 -15.43
C ALA A 31 -5.29 -54.24 -15.26
N ILE A 32 -6.14 -53.21 -15.22
CA ILE A 32 -5.76 -51.82 -15.04
C ILE A 32 -6.58 -51.27 -13.87
N ASP A 33 -5.90 -50.69 -12.89
CA ASP A 33 -6.56 -49.96 -11.82
C ASP A 33 -7.05 -48.60 -12.36
N ASN A 34 -8.37 -48.44 -12.45
CA ASN A 34 -9.01 -47.19 -12.88
C ASN A 34 -9.43 -46.31 -11.69
N ARG A 35 -9.00 -46.63 -10.47
CA ARG A 35 -9.35 -45.84 -9.29
C ARG A 35 -8.65 -44.47 -9.33
N PRO A 36 -9.33 -43.41 -8.85
CA PRO A 36 -8.67 -42.14 -8.70
C PRO A 36 -7.53 -42.27 -7.68
N PRO A 37 -6.39 -41.59 -7.90
CA PRO A 37 -5.32 -41.58 -6.93
C PRO A 37 -5.80 -40.97 -5.60
N PRO A 38 -5.21 -41.37 -4.46
CA PRO A 38 -5.59 -40.83 -3.17
C PRO A 38 -5.36 -39.33 -3.11
N PHE A 39 -6.21 -38.63 -2.35
CA PHE A 39 -6.14 -37.19 -2.19
C PHE A 39 -4.77 -36.77 -1.63
N ARG A 40 -4.14 -35.80 -2.29
CA ARG A 40 -2.86 -35.22 -1.88
C ARG A 40 -3.10 -33.75 -1.52
N ALA A 41 -2.97 -33.41 -0.24
CA ALA A 41 -3.20 -32.05 0.25
C ALA A 41 -2.32 -30.99 -0.47
N HIS A 42 -1.08 -31.35 -0.83
CA HIS A 42 -0.17 -30.48 -1.58
C HIS A 42 -0.59 -30.21 -3.04
N VAL A 43 -1.50 -31.01 -3.60
CA VAL A 43 -2.06 -30.79 -4.95
C VAL A 43 -3.24 -29.81 -4.89
N ALA A 44 -4.06 -29.89 -3.84
CA ALA A 44 -5.19 -28.99 -3.65
C ALA A 44 -4.77 -27.59 -3.19
N ILE A 45 -3.69 -27.49 -2.41
CA ILE A 45 -3.26 -26.25 -1.77
C ILE A 45 -2.00 -25.71 -2.45
N LYS A 46 -2.07 -24.46 -2.93
CA LYS A 46 -0.92 -23.74 -3.48
C LYS A 46 -0.12 -23.08 -2.34
N TRP A 47 0.67 -23.87 -1.61
CA TRP A 47 1.45 -23.40 -0.45
C TRP A 47 2.29 -22.15 -0.71
N LYS A 48 2.97 -22.08 -1.86
CA LYS A 48 3.76 -20.89 -2.26
C LYS A 48 2.91 -19.63 -2.43
N LYS A 49 1.64 -19.77 -2.84
CA LYS A 49 0.71 -18.64 -2.95
C LYS A 49 0.33 -18.14 -1.55
N HIS A 50 0.02 -19.05 -0.62
CA HIS A 50 -0.29 -18.69 0.76
C HIS A 50 0.90 -18.03 1.45
N GLN A 51 2.09 -18.59 1.30
CA GLN A 51 3.31 -18.01 1.85
C GLN A 51 3.52 -16.57 1.37
N LYS A 52 3.41 -16.34 0.05
CA LYS A 52 3.55 -14.99 -0.52
C LYS A 52 2.53 -14.00 0.03
N GLU A 53 1.29 -14.44 0.25
CA GLU A 53 0.26 -13.56 0.81
C GLU A 53 0.56 -13.19 2.25
N ILE A 54 1.02 -14.16 3.06
CA ILE A 54 1.43 -13.91 4.45
C ILE A 54 2.60 -12.91 4.47
N GLU A 55 3.63 -13.13 3.65
CA GLU A 55 4.79 -12.24 3.56
C GLU A 55 4.37 -10.82 3.13
N ARG A 56 3.48 -10.70 2.14
CA ARG A 56 2.93 -9.42 1.67
C ARG A 56 2.16 -8.69 2.78
N CYS A 57 1.27 -9.39 3.49
CA CYS A 57 0.50 -8.80 4.59
C CYS A 57 1.41 -8.33 5.72
N SER A 58 2.38 -9.16 6.14
CA SER A 58 3.35 -8.77 7.17
C SER A 58 4.23 -7.58 6.75
N GLN A 59 4.54 -7.45 5.46
CA GLN A 59 5.23 -6.26 4.95
C GLN A 59 4.36 -5.01 5.07
N ILE A 60 3.11 -5.08 4.62
CA ILE A 60 2.16 -3.97 4.70
C ILE A 60 1.95 -3.52 6.15
N GLU A 61 1.76 -4.46 7.08
CA GLU A 61 1.58 -4.15 8.51
C GLU A 61 2.79 -3.41 9.08
N ARG A 62 4.00 -3.86 8.76
CA ARG A 62 5.23 -3.23 9.21
C ARG A 62 5.39 -1.82 8.62
N GLU A 63 5.12 -1.66 7.33
CA GLU A 63 5.20 -0.36 6.65
C GLU A 63 4.16 0.62 7.20
N ASN A 64 2.93 0.17 7.45
CA ASN A 64 1.88 0.97 8.06
C ASN A 64 2.27 1.44 9.47
N PHE A 65 2.86 0.56 10.28
CA PHE A 65 3.33 0.93 11.61
C PHE A 65 4.43 2.01 11.55
N ILE A 66 5.42 1.83 10.66
CA ILE A 66 6.49 2.82 10.47
C ILE A 66 5.93 4.16 9.98
N LEU A 67 5.00 4.13 9.03
CA LEU A 67 4.35 5.33 8.51
C LEU A 67 3.59 6.05 9.62
N TRP A 68 2.79 5.32 10.39
CA TRP A 68 2.03 5.86 11.51
C TRP A 68 2.94 6.51 12.55
N GLN A 69 4.04 5.85 12.91
CA GLN A 69 5.01 6.39 13.87
C GLN A 69 5.61 7.71 13.36
N LYS A 70 6.05 7.76 12.09
CA LYS A 70 6.58 8.98 11.47
C LYS A 70 5.54 10.10 11.42
N MET A 71 4.31 9.79 11.04
CA MET A 71 3.21 10.77 11.02
C MET A 71 2.92 11.31 12.42
N ASN A 72 2.95 10.47 13.45
CA ASN A 72 2.75 10.88 14.83
C ASN A 72 3.86 11.83 15.30
N ASP A 73 5.12 11.53 14.97
CA ASP A 73 6.26 12.37 15.35
C ASP A 73 6.22 13.74 14.64
N LEU A 74 5.81 13.75 13.36
CA LEU A 74 5.55 14.99 12.62
C LEU A 74 4.39 15.78 13.21
N ALA A 75 3.28 15.12 13.55
CA ALA A 75 2.11 15.75 14.13
C ALA A 75 2.40 16.38 15.51
N LYS A 76 3.29 15.78 16.31
CA LYS A 76 3.75 16.37 17.58
C LYS A 76 4.61 17.62 17.38
N THR A 77 5.36 17.68 16.28
CA THR A 77 6.36 18.73 16.03
C THR A 77 5.90 19.69 14.93
N SER A 78 4.69 20.25 15.03
CA SER A 78 4.23 21.27 14.07
C SER A 78 4.72 22.65 14.49
N ARG A 79 5.69 23.22 13.76
CA ARG A 79 6.12 24.62 13.93
C ARG A 79 5.15 25.64 13.32
N ILE A 80 4.12 25.14 12.64
CA ILE A 80 3.08 25.89 11.93
C ILE A 80 1.74 25.38 12.45
N ASP A 81 0.76 26.27 12.62
CA ASP A 81 -0.60 25.88 13.00
C ASP A 81 -1.23 25.06 11.86
N ASN A 82 -1.11 23.74 11.95
CA ASN A 82 -1.64 22.78 10.98
C ASN A 82 -3.07 22.34 11.33
N VAL A 83 -3.81 23.17 12.09
CA VAL A 83 -5.17 22.89 12.54
C VAL A 83 -6.13 23.82 11.81
N TRP A 84 -7.03 23.22 11.04
CA TRP A 84 -8.12 23.95 10.40
C TRP A 84 -9.16 24.33 11.46
N LYS A 85 -9.27 25.63 11.77
CA LYS A 85 -10.30 26.15 12.68
C LYS A 85 -11.69 26.14 12.03
N THR A 86 -11.73 26.25 10.70
CA THR A 86 -12.94 26.16 9.87
C THR A 86 -12.87 24.89 9.01
N PRO A 87 -14.01 24.22 8.74
CA PRO A 87 -14.02 23.05 7.88
C PRO A 87 -13.46 23.40 6.50
N GLN A 88 -12.62 22.51 5.96
CA GLN A 88 -12.05 22.72 4.63
C GLN A 88 -13.16 22.89 3.58
N PRO A 89 -12.99 23.81 2.62
CA PRO A 89 -13.97 24.03 1.59
C PRO A 89 -14.18 22.74 0.78
N ASN A 90 -15.42 22.25 0.77
CA ASN A 90 -15.83 21.12 -0.05
C ASN A 90 -16.22 21.62 -1.45
N PHE A 91 -16.09 20.79 -2.48
CA PHE A 91 -16.54 21.03 -3.84
C PHE A 91 -17.97 21.58 -3.93
N LEU A 92 -18.86 21.18 -3.01
CA LEU A 92 -20.25 21.64 -2.96
C LEU A 92 -20.40 23.10 -2.48
N ASN A 93 -19.44 23.63 -1.73
CA ASN A 93 -19.49 24.98 -1.17
C ASN A 93 -18.30 25.79 -1.66
N ARG A 94 -18.54 26.69 -2.62
CA ARG A 94 -17.53 27.68 -3.04
C ARG A 94 -17.32 28.68 -1.89
N VAL A 95 -16.12 28.69 -1.32
CA VAL A 95 -15.70 29.65 -0.31
C VAL A 95 -14.69 30.59 -0.97
N ALA A 96 -14.86 31.90 -0.80
CA ALA A 96 -13.87 32.88 -1.25
C ALA A 96 -12.57 32.66 -0.48
N MET A 97 -11.43 32.61 -1.17
CA MET A 97 -10.12 32.37 -0.53
C MET A 97 -9.65 33.53 0.34
N TYR A 98 -10.25 34.70 0.16
CA TYR A 98 -9.96 35.91 0.91
C TYR A 98 -11.29 36.43 1.44
N GLU A 99 -11.35 36.73 2.74
CA GLU A 99 -12.37 37.62 3.26
C GLU A 99 -12.15 38.94 2.51
N LEU A 100 -13.11 39.33 1.67
CA LEU A 100 -13.15 40.67 1.14
C LEU A 100 -13.28 41.56 2.38
N ILE A 101 -12.18 42.18 2.78
CA ILE A 101 -12.24 43.33 3.68
C ILE A 101 -12.86 44.43 2.83
N ASP A 102 -14.18 44.37 2.69
CA ASP A 102 -14.98 45.51 2.29
C ASP A 102 -14.84 46.51 3.43
N ASP A 103 -13.94 47.46 3.25
CA ASP A 103 -14.16 48.88 3.56
C ASP A 103 -12.95 49.66 3.01
N HIS A 104 -13.18 50.40 1.92
CA HIS A 104 -12.24 51.21 1.14
C HIS A 104 -11.23 50.47 0.24
N ILE A 105 -11.71 50.04 -0.93
CA ILE A 105 -10.86 50.07 -2.14
C ILE A 105 -10.66 51.57 -2.47
N PRO A 106 -9.41 52.09 -2.48
CA PRO A 106 -9.14 53.47 -2.87
C PRO A 106 -9.67 53.73 -4.28
N ASP A 107 -10.29 54.90 -4.49
CA ASP A 107 -10.72 55.30 -5.83
C ASP A 107 -9.48 55.37 -6.74
N ILE A 108 -9.66 55.12 -8.04
CA ILE A 108 -8.58 55.09 -9.05
C ILE A 108 -7.76 56.39 -9.01
N GLU A 109 -8.41 57.51 -8.65
CA GLU A 109 -7.80 58.83 -8.49
C GLU A 109 -6.84 58.94 -7.29
N GLU A 110 -7.02 58.13 -6.26
CA GLU A 110 -6.14 58.05 -5.09
C GLU A 110 -4.89 57.20 -5.38
N LEU A 111 -5.05 56.11 -6.14
CA LEU A 111 -3.93 55.30 -6.63
C LEU A 111 -3.02 56.07 -7.59
N LEU A 112 -3.61 56.87 -8.49
CA LEU A 112 -2.86 57.70 -9.44
C LEU A 112 -2.07 58.83 -8.76
N LYS A 113 -2.45 59.26 -7.55
CA LYS A 113 -1.69 60.24 -6.77
C LYS A 113 -0.43 59.66 -6.16
N LEU A 114 -0.48 58.41 -5.71
CA LEU A 114 0.68 57.70 -5.15
C LEU A 114 1.74 57.40 -6.22
N ASP A 115 1.33 57.18 -7.47
CA ASP A 115 2.24 56.97 -8.59
C ASP A 115 2.91 58.27 -9.12
N LEU A 116 2.43 59.44 -8.69
CA LEU A 116 2.94 60.76 -9.12
C LEU A 116 3.78 61.47 -8.06
N GLU A 117 3.91 60.93 -6.85
CA GLU A 117 4.92 61.38 -5.92
C GLU A 117 6.28 60.80 -6.36
N GLU A 118 7.05 61.61 -7.09
CA GLU A 118 8.48 61.37 -7.29
C GLU A 118 9.16 61.39 -5.91
N THR A 119 9.28 60.22 -5.28
CA THR A 119 10.25 60.05 -4.20
C THR A 119 11.62 59.99 -4.85
N ASP A 120 12.39 61.06 -4.71
CA ASP A 120 13.84 61.14 -4.99
C ASP A 120 14.62 60.23 -4.03
N ASP A 121 14.29 58.94 -4.01
CA ASP A 121 15.03 57.92 -3.29
C ASP A 121 15.96 57.21 -4.28
N GLU A 122 17.18 57.72 -4.38
CA GLU A 122 18.35 57.04 -4.94
C GLU A 122 18.41 55.58 -4.48
N GLU A 123 17.99 54.64 -5.34
CA GLU A 123 18.12 53.19 -5.11
C GLU A 123 19.61 52.85 -4.95
N PRO A 124 20.08 52.41 -3.76
CA PRO A 124 21.47 52.07 -3.59
C PRO A 124 21.82 50.84 -4.44
N ALA A 125 22.96 50.92 -5.13
CA ALA A 125 23.44 49.91 -6.06
C ALA A 125 23.43 48.49 -5.44
N ARG A 126 22.50 47.64 -5.92
CA ARG A 126 22.38 46.24 -5.50
C ARG A 126 23.60 45.45 -5.98
N SER A 127 24.58 45.26 -5.09
CA SER A 127 25.71 44.36 -5.32
C SER A 127 25.24 42.91 -5.31
N ARG A 128 25.74 42.07 -6.23
CA ARG A 128 25.45 40.62 -6.35
C ARG A 128 25.75 39.77 -5.10
N LYS A 129 26.19 40.38 -4.01
CA LYS A 129 26.50 39.73 -2.72
C LYS A 129 25.39 39.88 -1.67
N SER A 130 24.24 40.48 -1.99
CA SER A 130 23.09 40.49 -1.07
C SER A 130 22.52 39.07 -0.91
N SER A 131 22.86 38.46 0.22
CA SER A 131 22.39 37.13 0.61
C SER A 131 20.89 37.14 0.87
N CYS A 132 20.19 36.11 0.38
CA CYS A 132 18.79 35.83 0.67
C CYS A 132 18.53 35.76 2.19
N TYR A 133 17.51 36.48 2.66
CA TYR A 133 17.08 36.53 4.07
C TYR A 133 16.68 35.15 4.62
N ALA A 134 16.12 34.29 3.78
CA ALA A 134 15.76 32.92 4.16
C ALA A 134 16.98 32.00 4.38
N CYS A 135 18.15 32.36 3.83
CA CYS A 135 19.33 31.51 3.83
C CYS A 135 20.38 31.88 4.89
N ASN A 136 20.25 33.02 5.58
CA ASN A 136 21.27 33.46 6.54
C ASN A 136 20.70 34.18 7.78
N SER A 137 19.75 33.54 8.48
CA SER A 137 19.05 34.09 9.66
C SER A 137 19.91 34.41 10.89
N LYS A 138 21.22 34.17 10.83
CA LYS A 138 22.14 34.38 11.97
C LYS A 138 22.76 35.79 12.01
N ARG A 139 22.80 36.53 10.89
CA ARG A 139 23.38 37.88 10.87
C ARG A 139 22.44 38.94 11.45
N ASP A 140 21.13 38.78 11.29
CA ASP A 140 20.16 39.79 11.74
C ASP A 140 20.02 39.84 13.26
N VAL A 141 20.27 38.72 13.95
CA VAL A 141 20.22 38.66 15.42
C VAL A 141 21.37 39.46 16.07
N GLU A 142 22.52 39.58 15.40
CA GLU A 142 23.66 40.35 15.89
C GLU A 142 23.50 41.86 15.61
N VAL A 143 22.90 42.24 14.47
CA VAL A 143 22.63 43.65 14.13
C VAL A 143 21.58 44.26 15.06
N VAL A 144 20.51 43.50 15.37
CA VAL A 144 19.47 43.97 16.30
C VAL A 144 20.05 44.13 17.72
N LYS A 145 20.92 43.22 18.18
CA LYS A 145 21.57 43.36 19.50
C LYS A 145 22.53 44.55 19.58
N ALA A 146 23.16 44.95 18.49
CA ALA A 146 24.07 46.11 18.46
C ALA A 146 23.32 47.46 18.53
N GLN A 147 22.08 47.53 18.01
CA GLN A 147 21.27 48.76 18.02
C GLN A 147 20.61 49.05 19.38
N PHE A 148 20.39 48.03 20.22
CA PHE A 148 19.79 48.20 21.56
C PHE A 148 20.79 48.52 22.69
N HIS A 149 22.04 48.89 22.36
CA HIS A 149 23.07 49.24 23.36
C HIS A 149 23.60 50.68 23.26
N GLN A 150 22.91 51.58 22.57
CA GLN A 150 23.29 53.00 22.45
C GLN A 150 22.28 54.00 23.03
N HIS A 151 21.44 53.59 23.98
CA HIS A 151 20.68 54.52 24.82
C HIS A 151 20.79 54.14 26.29
#